data_AF-A0AA35WXG9-F1
#
_entry.id   AF-A0AA35WXG9-F1
#
_cell.length_a   1.000
_cell.length_b   1.000
_cell.length_c   1.000
_cell.angle_alpha   90.00
_cell.angle_beta   90.00
_cell.angle_gamma   90.00
#
_symmetry.space_group_name_H-M   'P 1'
#
loop_
_entity.id
_entity.type
_entity.pdbx_description
1 polymer ?
#
loop_
_entity_poly.entity_id
_entity_poly.type
_entity_poly.pdbx_seq_one_letter_code
_entity_poly.pdbx_strand_id
1 'polypeptide(L)' 'MHIQAAIVRVMKARKSLKHNQLIEETIQQVKSRFTPSVAMIKKCIEILMDRQYLERQETARDTYDYIA' A
#
# COMPACT_ATOMS: atom_id res chain seq x y z
N MET A 1 4.36 -7.92 9.69
CA MET A 1 5.36 -6.97 9.15
C MET A 1 5.65 -7.12 7.65
N HIS A 2 5.54 -8.32 7.05
CA HIS A 2 5.90 -8.53 5.62
C HIS A 2 5.05 -7.73 4.62
N ILE A 3 3.74 -7.59 4.83
CA ILE A 3 2.85 -6.84 3.92
C ILE A 3 3.11 -5.34 4.00
N GLN A 4 3.30 -4.78 5.19
CA GLN A 4 3.65 -3.36 5.36
C GLN A 4 4.95 -3.02 4.62
N ALA A 5 5.99 -3.84 4.79
CA ALA A 5 7.24 -3.66 4.06
C ALA A 5 7.05 -3.80 2.54
N ALA A 6 6.12 -4.65 2.10
CA ALA A 6 5.79 -4.79 0.68
C ALA A 6 5.13 -3.53 0.11
N ILE A 7 4.13 -3.01 0.81
CA ILE A 7 3.44 -1.75 0.47
C ILE A 7 4.46 -0.61 0.40
N VAL A 8 5.35 -0.46 1.40
CA VAL A 8 6.38 0.58 1.40
C VAL A 8 7.31 0.45 0.19
N ARG A 9 7.74 -0.76 -0.19
CA ARG A 9 8.57 -0.94 -1.40
C ARG A 9 7.84 -0.52 -2.68
N VAL A 10 6.57 -0.92 -2.83
CA VAL A 10 5.75 -0.54 -4.01
C VAL A 10 5.60 0.98 -4.05
N MET A 11 5.16 1.59 -2.94
CA MET A 11 4.90 3.02 -2.87
C MET A 11 6.17 3.86 -3.01
N LYS A 12 7.30 3.43 -2.44
CA LYS A 12 8.60 4.12 -2.61
C LYS A 12 9.04 4.17 -4.07
N ALA A 13 8.76 3.13 -4.85
CA ALA A 13 9.08 3.04 -6.27
C ALA A 13 8.12 3.84 -7.16
N ARG A 14 6.82 3.82 -6.84
CA ARG A 14 5.75 4.41 -7.66
C ARG A 14 5.44 5.86 -7.33
N LYS A 15 5.76 6.31 -6.11
CA LYS A 15 5.47 7.62 -5.51
C LYS A 15 4.00 7.93 -5.28
N SER A 16 3.15 7.64 -6.26
CA SER A 16 1.69 7.82 -6.19
C SER A 16 1.00 6.63 -6.83
N LEU A 17 -0.10 6.14 -6.22
CA LEU A 17 -0.82 4.99 -6.77
C LEU A 17 -2.28 4.94 -6.32
N LYS A 18 -3.16 4.48 -7.22
CA LYS A 18 -4.56 4.23 -6.87
C LYS A 18 -4.72 3.02 -5.96
N HIS A 19 -5.79 3.00 -5.17
CA HIS A 19 -6.05 1.96 -4.18
C HIS A 19 -6.05 0.54 -4.74
N ASN A 20 -6.78 0.33 -5.84
CA ASN A 20 -6.88 -1.00 -6.44
C ASN A 20 -5.53 -1.45 -7.01
N GLN A 21 -4.79 -0.53 -7.63
CA GLN A 21 -3.44 -0.81 -8.14
C GLN A 21 -2.49 -1.17 -6.99
N LEU A 22 -2.62 -0.51 -5.83
CA LEU A 22 -1.73 -0.73 -4.69
C LEU A 22 -1.97 -2.10 -4.09
N ILE A 23 -3.25 -2.49 -3.99
CA ILE A 23 -3.63 -3.84 -3.56
C ILE A 23 -3.05 -4.87 -4.53
N GLU A 24 -3.25 -4.69 -5.83
CA GLU A 24 -2.79 -5.62 -6.85
C GLU A 24 -1.26 -5.76 -6.85
N GLU A 25 -0.51 -4.66 -6.91
CA GLU A 25 0.95 -4.70 -6.88
C GLU A 25 1.48 -5.30 -5.57
N THR A 26 0.82 -5.03 -4.44
CA THR A 26 1.18 -5.65 -3.16
C THR A 26 0.99 -7.17 -3.19
N ILE A 27 -0.14 -7.66 -3.72
CA ILE A 27 -0.40 -9.09 -3.90
C ILE A 27 0.67 -9.71 -4.80
N GLN A 28 0.96 -9.08 -5.95
CA GLN A 28 1.97 -9.56 -6.88
C GLN A 28 3.36 -9.69 -6.25
N GLN A 29 3.70 -8.78 -5.32
CA GLN A 29 5.00 -8.83 -4.65
C GLN A 29 5.12 -9.95 -3.60
N VAL A 30 4.01 -10.36 -2.97
CA VAL A 30 4.04 -11.36 -1.88
C VAL A 30 3.52 -12.75 -2.28
N LYS A 31 2.88 -12.89 -3.45
CA LYS A 31 2.23 -14.13 -3.93
C LYS A 31 3.14 -15.36 -3.94
N SER A 32 4.46 -15.17 -4.08
CA SER A 32 5.43 -16.28 -4.09
C SER A 32 5.59 -16.95 -2.71
N ARG A 33 5.16 -16.28 -1.65
CA ARG A 33 5.26 -16.78 -0.26
C ARG A 33 3.89 -17.11 0.32
N PHE A 34 2.87 -16.31 0.03
CA PHE A 34 1.50 -16.52 0.48
C PHE A 34 0.55 -15.58 -0.27
N THR A 35 -0.75 -15.88 -0.22
CA THR A 35 -1.80 -15.04 -0.80
C THR A 35 -2.50 -14.24 0.31
N PRO A 36 -2.19 -12.95 0.51
CA PRO A 36 -2.86 -12.12 1.50
C PRO A 36 -4.32 -11.87 1.12
N SER A 37 -5.18 -11.74 2.12
CA SER A 37 -6.54 -11.23 1.89
C SER A 37 -6.51 -9.72 1.66
N VAL A 38 -7.44 -9.23 0.85
CA VAL A 38 -7.60 -7.78 0.59
C VAL A 38 -7.86 -7.02 1.89
N ALA A 39 -8.62 -7.59 2.83
CA ALA A 39 -8.89 -6.99 4.13
C ALA A 39 -7.60 -6.75 4.94
N MET A 40 -6.66 -7.69 4.90
CA MET A 40 -5.37 -7.56 5.58
C MET A 40 -4.51 -6.45 4.96
N ILE A 41 -4.52 -6.31 3.63
CA ILE A 41 -3.80 -5.24 2.94
C ILE A 41 -4.39 -3.88 3.30
N LYS A 42 -5.73 -3.74 3.30
CA LYS A 42 -6.43 -2.50 3.70
C LYS A 42 -6.03 -2.06 5.11
N LYS A 43 -6.05 -2.98 6.06
CA LYS A 43 -5.60 -2.70 7.44
C LYS A 43 -4.13 -2.28 7.50
N CYS A 44 -3.26 -2.85 6.66
CA CYS A 44 -1.85 -2.44 6.60
C CYS A 44 -1.68 -1.04 6.00
N ILE A 45 -2.50 -0.65 5.01
CA ILE A 45 -2.50 0.70 4.44
C ILE A 45 -2.89 1.72 5.51
N GLU A 46 -3.96 1.44 6.28
CA GLU A 46 -4.39 2.29 7.40
C GLU A 46 -3.25 2.49 8.42
N ILE A 47 -2.61 1.40 8.86
CA ILE A 47 -1.47 1.49 9.79
C ILE A 47 -0.30 2.31 9.20
N LEU A 48 -0.07 2.23 7.89
CA LEU A 48 1.00 3.00 7.24
C LEU A 48 0.64 4.47 7.06
N MET A 49 -0.64 4.81 6.93
CA MET A 49 -1.10 6.20 6.98
C MET A 49 -0.92 6.78 8.39
N ASP A 50 -1.35 6.06 9.43
CA ASP A 50 -1.21 6.48 10.82
C ASP A 50 0.27 6.71 11.20
N ARG A 51 1.17 5.93 10.59
CA ARG A 51 2.63 6.05 10.79
C ARG A 51 3.31 7.05 9.86
N GLN A 52 2.54 7.83 9.10
CA GLN A 52 3.05 8.84 8.17
C GLN A 52 4.02 8.27 7.12
N TYR A 53 3.77 7.06 6.63
CA TYR A 53 4.45 6.52 5.44
C TYR A 53 3.64 6.78 4.16
N LEU A 54 2.31 6.89 4.29
CA LEU A 54 1.38 7.13 3.20
C LEU A 54 0.39 8.24 3.54
N GLU A 55 -0.05 8.96 2.53
CA GLU A 55 -1.11 9.98 2.61
C GLU A 55 -2.14 9.76 1.51
N ARG A 56 -3.40 10.16 1.71
CA ARG A 56 -4.38 10.23 0.61
C ARG A 56 -4.33 11.60 -0.04
N GLN A 57 -4.39 11.63 -1.37
CA GLN A 57 -4.53 12.91 -2.07
C GLN A 57 -5.84 13.61 -1.72
N GLU A 58 -5.77 14.93 -1.52
CA GLU A 58 -6.94 15.76 -1.20
C GLU A 58 -7.97 15.74 -2.33
N THR A 59 -7.50 15.76 -3.58
CA THR A 59 -8.34 15.83 -4.79
C THR A 59 -8.80 14.46 -5.27
N ALA A 60 -8.12 13.38 -4.88
CA ALA A 60 -8.40 12.01 -5.31
C ALA A 60 -8.28 11.04 -4.13
N ARG A 61 -9.39 10.85 -3.41
CA ARG A 61 -9.44 10.00 -2.20
C ARG A 61 -9.07 8.53 -2.46
N ASP A 62 -9.10 8.07 -3.71
CA ASP A 62 -8.69 6.73 -4.12
C ASP A 62 -7.19 6.62 -4.42
N THR A 63 -6.42 7.71 -4.32
CA THR A 63 -4.97 7.74 -4.57
C THR A 63 -4.19 7.93 -3.28
N TYR A 64 -3.09 7.20 -3.16
CA TYR A 64 -2.14 7.34 -2.06
C TYR A 64 -0.81 7.89 -2.57
N ASP A 65 -0.18 8.74 -1.77
CA ASP A 65 1.17 9.25 -2.00
C ASP A 65 2.13 8.73 -0.92
N TYR A 66 3.39 8.53 -1.30
CA TYR A 66 4.46 8.12 -0.41
C TYR A 66 5.16 9.33 0.20
N ILE A 67 5.27 9.38 1.52
CA ILE A 67 5.68 10.58 2.29
C ILE A 67 6.99 10.43 3.08
N ALA A 68 7.63 9.23 3.06
CA ALA A 68 8.82 8.92 3.87
C ALA A 68 10.13 8.72 3.07
#